data_AF-A0A2E7QTA7-F1
#
_entry.id   AF-A0A2E7QTA7-F1
#
_cell.length_a   1.000
_cell.length_b   1.000
_cell.length_c   1.000
_cell.angle_alpha   90.00
_cell.angle_beta   90.00
_cell.angle_gamma   90.00
#
_symmetry.space_group_name_H-M   'P 1'
#
loop_
_entity.id
_entity.type
_entity.pdbx_description
1 polymer ?
#
loop_
_entity_poly.entity_id
_entity_poly.type
_entity_poly.pdbx_seq_one_letter_code
_entity_poly.pdbx_strand_id
1 'polypeptide(L)'
;MVGRNYVDRGGILMPDRIFGICAWRLPNGELLMDADRNIMCAEGFVGDPVVERQVAEAAAYWSDRAGGKVHWVEGARKVSDAEAEGQTERLLDGKIPDPMEDFFDPTKLMPGDGGSHD
;
A
#
# COMPACT_ATOMS: atom_id res chain seq x y z
N MET A 1 -17.17 -14.44 4.89
CA MET A 1 -15.83 -15.01 4.64
C MET A 1 -15.51 -14.74 3.18
N VAL A 2 -14.83 -13.62 2.91
CA VAL A 2 -14.47 -13.23 1.54
C VAL A 2 -13.12 -13.86 1.22
N GLY A 3 -13.02 -14.55 0.09
CA GLY A 3 -11.77 -15.15 -0.34
C GLY A 3 -11.66 -15.13 -1.84
N ARG A 4 -10.76 -14.28 -2.35
CA ARG A 4 -9.73 -14.65 -3.34
C ARG A 4 -8.84 -13.46 -3.68
N ASN A 5 -7.56 -13.61 -3.34
CA ASN A 5 -6.36 -12.86 -3.73
C ASN A 5 -5.55 -13.84 -4.85
N TYR A 6 -5.40 -14.00 -7.15
CA TYR A 6 -5.23 -14.84 -8.42
C TYR A 6 -3.97 -14.60 -9.28
N VAL A 7 -3.06 -13.67 -8.97
CA VAL A 7 -1.93 -13.36 -9.87
C VAL A 7 -0.97 -14.54 -10.00
N ASP A 8 -0.80 -15.09 -11.20
CA ASP A 8 -0.03 -16.31 -11.42
C ASP A 8 1.50 -16.09 -11.45
N ARG A 9 2.26 -16.93 -10.74
CA ARG A 9 3.75 -16.99 -10.77
C ARG A 9 4.30 -18.39 -11.13
N GLY A 10 3.91 -18.92 -12.29
CA GLY A 10 4.53 -20.11 -12.91
C GLY A 10 3.61 -21.34 -13.05
N GLY A 11 2.30 -21.14 -13.07
CA GLY A 11 1.25 -22.16 -13.00
C GLY A 11 0.49 -22.16 -11.66
N ILE A 12 0.58 -21.08 -10.88
CA ILE A 12 0.03 -20.96 -9.52
C ILE A 12 -0.58 -19.57 -9.31
N LEU A 13 -1.91 -19.47 -9.33
CA LEU A 13 -2.68 -18.25 -9.06
C LEU A 13 -2.53 -17.76 -7.59
N MET A 14 -2.01 -16.55 -7.38
CA MET A 14 -1.80 -15.90 -6.07
C MET A 14 -2.28 -14.43 -6.03
N PRO A 15 -3.59 -14.20 -5.87
CA PRO A 15 -4.53 -12.26 -6.06
C PRO A 15 -4.17 -11.11 -5.13
N ASP A 16 -3.04 -11.09 -4.41
CA ASP A 16 -2.71 -9.96 -3.53
C ASP A 16 -2.04 -8.77 -4.25
N ARG A 17 -2.17 -7.56 -3.69
CA ARG A 17 -1.88 -6.31 -4.42
C ARG A 17 -0.36 -6.14 -4.63
N ILE A 18 0.10 -6.59 -5.80
CA ILE A 18 1.51 -6.64 -6.24
C ILE A 18 2.26 -5.30 -6.20
N PHE A 19 1.58 -4.17 -6.00
CA PHE A 19 2.15 -2.83 -5.84
C PHE A 19 1.80 -2.31 -4.44
N GLY A 20 2.74 -1.62 -3.79
CA GLY A 20 2.51 -1.06 -2.46
C GLY A 20 3.62 -0.13 -1.98
N ILE A 21 3.61 0.13 -0.67
CA ILE A 21 4.58 0.98 0.02
C ILE A 21 5.67 0.09 0.65
N CYS A 22 6.92 0.28 0.25
CA CYS A 22 8.10 -0.26 0.93
C CYS A 22 8.60 0.75 1.97
N ALA A 23 8.57 0.38 3.24
CA ALA A 23 9.08 1.17 4.36
C ALA A 23 10.14 0.41 5.15
N TRP A 24 10.89 1.10 6.00
CA TRP A 24 11.80 0.47 6.95
C TRP A 24 11.10 0.26 8.30
N ARG A 25 11.06 -0.97 8.80
CA ARG A 25 10.51 -1.32 10.12
C ARG A 25 11.64 -1.51 11.13
N LEU A 26 11.57 -0.79 12.24
CA LEU A 26 12.53 -0.83 13.35
C LEU A 26 12.29 -2.06 14.27
N PRO A 27 13.26 -2.44 15.13
CA PRO A 27 13.14 -3.61 16.01
C PRO A 27 12.00 -3.54 17.02
N ASN A 28 11.54 -2.33 17.38
CA ASN A 28 10.36 -2.12 18.24
C ASN A 28 9.03 -2.40 17.52
N GLY A 29 9.06 -2.64 16.20
CA GLY A 29 7.90 -2.95 15.37
C GLY A 29 7.31 -1.75 14.61
N GLU A 30 7.74 -0.53 14.94
CA GLU A 30 7.31 0.73 14.28
C GLU A 30 8.01 0.92 12.93
N LEU A 31 7.49 1.84 12.11
CA LEU A 31 8.16 2.28 10.88
C LEU A 31 9.08 3.45 11.17
N LEU A 32 10.18 3.56 10.42
CA LEU A 32 11.08 4.71 10.48
C LEU A 32 10.34 5.96 9.95
N MET A 33 10.23 6.96 10.81
CA MET A 33 9.52 8.22 10.56
C MET A 33 10.43 9.41 10.90
N ASP A 34 10.09 10.58 10.36
CA ASP A 34 10.65 11.86 10.82
C ASP A 34 9.93 12.40 12.07
N ALA A 35 10.29 13.62 12.49
CA ALA A 35 9.70 14.29 13.65
C ALA A 35 8.21 14.64 13.47
N ASP A 36 7.77 14.86 12.23
CA ASP A 36 6.39 15.20 11.86
C ASP A 36 5.54 13.94 11.58
N ARG A 37 6.12 12.74 11.78
CA ARG A 37 5.55 11.39 11.63
C ARG A 37 5.36 10.93 10.18
N ASN A 38 6.03 11.53 9.21
CA ASN A 38 6.05 11.05 7.84
C ASN A 38 6.86 9.75 7.75
N ILE A 39 6.31 8.71 7.13
CA ILE A 39 6.98 7.41 7.00
C ILE A 39 8.04 7.47 5.88
N MET A 40 9.28 7.12 6.22
CA MET A 40 10.37 7.01 5.24
C MET A 40 10.14 5.79 4.34
N CYS A 41 9.65 6.03 3.12
CA CYS A 41 9.20 4.95 2.22
C CYS A 41 9.31 5.28 0.72
N ALA A 42 9.30 4.22 -0.09
CA ALA A 42 9.21 4.26 -1.55
C ALA A 42 8.02 3.40 -2.04
N GLU A 43 7.49 3.72 -3.22
CA GLU A 43 6.46 2.93 -3.88
C GLU A 43 7.06 1.99 -4.92
N GLY A 44 6.43 0.84 -5.17
CA GLY A 44 6.86 -0.08 -6.20
C GLY A 44 6.19 -1.44 -6.13
N PHE A 45 6.72 -2.40 -6.90
CA PHE A 45 6.25 -3.78 -6.85
C PHE A 45 6.81 -4.50 -5.62
N VAL A 46 5.94 -5.26 -4.93
CA VAL A 46 6.30 -6.00 -3.71
C VAL A 46 7.44 -6.98 -4.01
N GLY A 47 8.55 -6.84 -3.28
CA GLY A 47 9.77 -7.61 -3.50
C GLY A 47 10.71 -7.08 -4.60
N ASP A 48 10.55 -5.84 -5.08
CA ASP A 48 11.48 -5.21 -6.02
C ASP A 48 12.85 -4.90 -5.33
N PRO A 49 13.95 -5.56 -5.73
CA PRO A 49 15.26 -5.41 -5.07
C PRO A 49 15.95 -4.07 -5.34
N VAL A 50 15.41 -3.22 -6.22
CA VAL A 50 15.84 -1.82 -6.37
C VAL A 50 15.18 -0.96 -5.31
N VAL A 51 13.87 -1.10 -5.13
CA VAL A 51 13.08 -0.35 -4.14
C VAL A 51 13.49 -0.73 -2.72
N GLU A 52 13.63 -2.02 -2.44
CA GLU A 52 14.09 -2.52 -1.14
C GLU A 52 15.49 -2.01 -0.78
N ARG A 53 16.40 -1.95 -1.77
CA ARG A 53 17.75 -1.40 -1.58
C ARG A 53 17.72 0.10 -1.31
N GLN A 54 16.94 0.88 -2.05
CA GLN A 54 16.82 2.33 -1.82
C GLN A 54 16.30 2.64 -0.40
N VAL A 55 15.31 1.88 0.07
CA VAL A 55 14.76 2.03 1.44
C VAL A 55 15.77 1.59 2.50
N ALA A 56 16.55 0.54 2.26
CA ALA A 56 17.63 0.11 3.16
C ALA A 56 18.81 1.09 3.21
N GLU A 57 19.21 1.67 2.07
CA GLU A 57 20.25 2.70 1.97
C GLU A 57 19.83 3.98 2.69
N ALA A 58 18.58 4.44 2.50
CA ALA A 58 18.02 5.58 3.22
C ALA A 58 17.92 5.30 4.73
N ALA A 59 17.48 4.12 5.14
CA ALA A 59 17.43 3.74 6.56
C ALA A 59 18.82 3.70 7.21
N ALA A 60 19.83 3.20 6.50
CA ALA A 60 21.21 3.16 6.98
C ALA A 60 21.83 4.55 7.16
N TYR A 61 21.33 5.56 6.44
CA TYR A 61 21.69 6.97 6.60
C TYR A 61 20.93 7.65 7.76
N TRP A 62 19.62 7.43 7.88
CA TRP A 62 18.76 8.16 8.84
C TRP A 62 18.61 7.53 10.23
N SER A 63 18.92 6.23 10.42
CA SER A 63 18.60 5.51 11.67
C SER A 63 19.80 4.94 12.43
N ASP A 64 21.01 5.47 12.24
CA ASP A 64 22.26 5.04 12.93
C ASP A 64 22.47 3.51 12.95
N ARG A 65 22.01 2.82 11.90
CA ARG A 65 22.04 1.35 11.75
C ARG A 65 21.27 0.57 12.83
N ALA A 66 20.14 1.09 13.32
CA ALA A 66 19.31 0.53 14.39
C ALA A 66 18.62 -0.84 14.11
N GLY A 67 19.23 -1.74 13.33
CA GLY A 67 18.84 -3.17 13.26
C GLY A 67 17.47 -3.50 12.66
N GLY A 68 16.83 -2.55 11.97
CA GLY A 68 15.54 -2.75 11.30
C GLY A 68 15.62 -3.62 10.04
N LYS A 69 14.50 -3.67 9.30
CA LYS A 69 14.38 -4.40 8.03
C LYS A 69 13.35 -3.77 7.10
N VAL A 70 13.41 -4.12 5.82
CA VAL A 70 12.35 -3.86 4.84
C VAL A 70 11.00 -4.41 5.33
N HIS A 71 9.93 -3.65 5.07
CA HIS A 71 8.55 -4.05 5.28
C HIS A 71 7.65 -3.45 4.20
N TRP A 72 6.87 -4.29 3.54
CA TRP A 72 5.86 -3.87 2.57
C TRP A 72 4.49 -3.72 3.21
N VAL A 73 3.79 -2.65 2.82
CA VAL A 73 2.34 -2.47 3.03
C VAL A 73 1.68 -2.59 1.67
N GLU A 74 1.19 -3.79 1.38
CA GLU A 74 0.68 -4.17 0.07
C GLU A 74 -0.60 -3.39 -0.28
N GLY A 75 -0.66 -2.84 -1.48
CA GLY A 75 -1.78 -2.02 -1.91
C GLY A 75 -1.97 -0.68 -1.20
N ALA A 76 -1.02 -0.23 -0.39
CA ALA A 76 -0.95 1.17 0.05
C ALA A 76 -0.35 2.05 -1.06
N ARG A 77 -0.66 3.34 -1.02
CA ARG A 77 -0.05 4.37 -1.88
C ARG A 77 0.26 5.62 -1.06
N LYS A 78 1.04 6.52 -1.63
CA LYS A 78 1.18 7.89 -1.11
C LYS A 78 -0.09 8.70 -1.41
N VAL A 79 -0.39 9.60 -0.48
CA VAL A 79 -1.47 10.58 -0.51
C VAL A 79 -0.85 11.95 -0.25
N SER A 80 -1.52 13.04 -0.62
CA SER A 80 -1.17 14.37 -0.12
C SER A 80 -1.83 14.62 1.24
N ASP A 81 -1.32 15.58 2.01
CA ASP A 81 -1.87 15.93 3.33
C ASP A 81 -3.36 16.32 3.22
N ALA A 82 -3.72 17.13 2.21
CA ALA A 82 -5.09 17.51 1.92
C ALA A 82 -5.99 16.32 1.50
N GLU A 83 -5.43 15.27 0.90
CA GLU A 83 -6.16 14.02 0.64
C GLU A 83 -6.33 13.21 1.93
N ALA A 84 -5.32 13.13 2.78
CA ALA A 84 -5.40 12.45 4.08
C ALA A 84 -6.41 13.14 5.02
N GLU A 85 -6.44 14.47 5.04
CA GLU A 85 -7.44 15.29 5.74
C GLU A 85 -8.84 15.00 5.20
N GLY A 86 -9.05 15.11 3.88
CA GLY A 86 -10.36 14.85 3.26
C GLY A 86 -10.89 13.43 3.48
N GLN A 87 -10.02 12.41 3.43
CA GLN A 87 -10.39 11.03 3.76
C GLN A 87 -10.70 10.86 5.26
N THR A 88 -10.00 11.58 6.14
CA THR A 88 -10.26 11.59 7.59
C THR A 88 -11.61 12.22 7.91
N GLU A 89 -11.94 13.38 7.31
CA GLU A 89 -13.26 14.00 7.45
C GLU A 89 -14.38 13.06 6.96
N ARG A 90 -14.20 12.41 5.80
CA ARG A 90 -15.17 11.43 5.28
C ARG A 90 -15.39 10.25 6.22
N LEU A 91 -14.32 9.72 6.80
CA LEU A 91 -14.40 8.61 7.77
C LEU A 91 -15.12 9.02 9.05
N LEU A 92 -14.87 10.23 9.56
CA LEU A 92 -15.55 10.79 10.74
C LEU A 92 -17.04 11.06 10.47
N ASP A 93 -17.40 11.49 9.27
CA ASP A 93 -18.78 11.63 8.79
C ASP A 93 -19.49 10.29 8.50
N GLY A 94 -18.80 9.14 8.66
CA GLY A 94 -19.34 7.81 8.34
C GLY A 94 -19.57 7.57 6.84
N LYS A 95 -18.95 8.37 5.97
CA LYS A 95 -18.98 8.21 4.51
C LYS A 95 -17.97 7.13 4.09
N ILE A 96 -18.22 6.48 2.96
CA ILE A 96 -17.19 5.68 2.30
C ILE A 96 -15.99 6.57 1.90
N PRO A 97 -14.77 6.02 1.79
CA PRO A 97 -13.62 6.72 1.21
C PRO A 97 -13.93 7.34 -0.16
N ASP A 98 -13.12 8.31 -0.57
CA ASP A 98 -13.27 8.96 -1.87
C ASP A 98 -13.06 7.97 -3.04
N PRO A 99 -13.90 8.00 -4.10
CA PRO A 99 -13.80 7.10 -5.24
C PRO A 99 -12.49 7.19 -6.05
N MET A 100 -11.54 8.07 -5.71
CA MET A 100 -10.14 7.89 -6.13
C MET A 100 -9.51 6.57 -5.61
N GLU A 101 -10.10 5.89 -4.62
CA GLU A 101 -9.77 4.50 -4.28
C GLU A 101 -10.33 3.46 -5.27
N ASP A 102 -11.37 3.78 -6.05
CA ASP A 102 -12.05 2.83 -6.96
C ASP A 102 -11.12 2.29 -8.05
N PHE A 103 -10.05 3.03 -8.38
CA PHE A 103 -9.01 2.58 -9.31
C PHE A 103 -8.29 1.30 -8.84
N PHE A 104 -8.38 0.97 -7.55
CA PHE A 104 -7.78 -0.21 -6.93
C PHE A 104 -8.81 -1.14 -6.29
N ASP A 105 -10.11 -0.96 -6.54
CA ASP A 105 -11.19 -1.83 -6.09
C ASP A 105 -11.44 -2.97 -7.09
N PRO A 106 -11.04 -4.22 -6.79
CA PRO A 106 -11.23 -5.34 -7.71
C PRO A 106 -12.71 -5.74 -7.89
N THR A 107 -13.63 -5.21 -7.07
CA THR A 107 -15.07 -5.48 -7.19
C THR A 107 -15.77 -4.57 -8.21
N LYS A 108 -15.16 -3.43 -8.57
CA LYS A 108 -15.70 -2.46 -9.55
C LYS A 108 -15.17 -2.65 -10.97
N LEU A 109 -14.10 -3.43 -11.15
CA LEU A 109 -13.46 -3.66 -12.45
C LEU A 109 -14.19 -4.66 -13.38
N MET A 110 -15.44 -5.02 -13.10
CA MET A 110 -16.24 -5.97 -13.88
C MET A 110 -17.45 -5.28 -14.56
N PRO A 111 -17.29 -4.65 -15.73
CA PRO A 111 -18.41 -4.18 -16.55
C PRO A 111 -19.07 -5.37 -17.28
N GLY A 112 -19.85 -6.16 -16.55
CA GLY A 112 -20.70 -7.24 -17.06
C GLY A 112 -21.36 -8.02 -15.91
N ASP A 113 -22.65 -8.35 -15.94
CA ASP A 113 -23.61 -8.21 -17.03
C ASP A 113 -24.66 -7.10 -16.78
N GLY A 114 -24.64 -6.08 -17.63
CA GLY A 114 -25.73 -5.10 -17.78
C GLY A 114 -26.74 -5.50 -18.87
N GLY A 115 -26.97 -6.81 -19.06
CA GLY A 115 -27.88 -7.34 -20.08
C GLY A 115 -29.34 -7.26 -19.63
N SER A 116 -30.16 -6.54 -20.39
CA SER A 116 -31.60 -6.43 -20.14
C SER A 116 -32.33 -7.75 -20.40
N HIS A 117 -33.19 -8.15 -19.45
CA HIS A 117 -34.25 -9.13 -19.73
C HIS A 117 -35.47 -8.40 -20.29
N ASP A 118 -35.71 -8.59 -21.59
CA ASP A 118 -36.98 -8.44 -22.30
C ASP A 118 -37.25 -9.76 -23.07
#